data_AF-A0A8T4W5F2-F1
#
_entry.id   AF-A0A8T4W5F2-F1
#
_cell.length_a   1.000
_cell.length_b   1.000
_cell.length_c   1.000
_cell.angle_alpha   90.00
_cell.angle_beta   90.00
_cell.angle_gamma   90.00
#
_symmetry.space_group_name_H-M   'P 1'
#
loop_
_entity.id
_entity.type
_entity.pdbx_description
1 polymer ?
#
loop_
_entity_poly.entity_id
_entity_poly.type
_entity_poly.pdbx_seq_one_letter_code
_entity_poly.pdbx_strand_id
1 'polypeptide(L)'
;VKKMNKKIVAILMVTLMSATMFAGMATVTAEEDEYLKEVKDHVTPEQWVEIEDLINNNEKSLLKADLTIKSFTKTGDDKLEATVKNIGDAWALPFSTLFKIYVDGTWESVGRDWVLSGLRVGYSVDTYSNVITDTGEIDCWAKVNPTENVPEITTKNNVATGTFTF
;
A
#
# COMPACT_ATOMS: atom_id res chain seq x y z
N VAL A 1 -46.02 3.14 -7.69
CA VAL A 1 -45.93 4.01 -6.50
C VAL A 1 -45.27 3.23 -5.37
N LYS A 2 -44.17 3.78 -4.83
CA LYS A 2 -43.54 3.61 -3.49
C LYS A 2 -43.28 2.21 -2.87
N LYS A 3 -42.04 2.10 -2.38
CA LYS A 3 -41.42 1.14 -1.43
C LYS A 3 -42.25 0.87 -0.17
N MET A 4 -42.08 -0.32 0.43
CA MET A 4 -41.48 -0.47 1.78
C MET A 4 -41.27 -1.94 2.23
N ASN A 5 -40.04 -2.20 2.69
CA ASN A 5 -39.58 -3.01 3.82
C ASN A 5 -40.09 -4.44 4.07
N LYS A 6 -39.15 -5.40 4.04
CA LYS A 6 -39.18 -6.59 4.90
C LYS A 6 -37.84 -6.74 5.64
N LYS A 7 -37.93 -6.74 6.98
CA LYS A 7 -36.90 -7.17 7.92
C LYS A 7 -36.92 -8.71 7.99
N ILE A 8 -35.75 -9.34 8.02
CA ILE A 8 -35.49 -10.71 8.50
C ILE A 8 -34.11 -10.64 9.17
N VAL A 9 -34.01 -10.51 10.50
CA VAL A 9 -33.85 -11.54 11.53
C VAL A 9 -32.64 -12.47 11.30
N ALA A 10 -31.62 -12.32 12.13
CA ALA A 10 -30.82 -13.45 12.61
C ALA A 10 -30.34 -13.16 14.04
N ILE A 11 -30.65 -14.11 14.91
CA ILE A 11 -30.34 -14.18 16.34
C ILE A 11 -28.84 -14.48 16.50
N LEU A 12 -28.15 -13.81 17.42
CA LEU A 12 -27.01 -14.41 18.09
C LEU A 12 -26.87 -13.85 19.52
N MET A 13 -27.26 -14.68 20.49
CA MET A 13 -26.80 -14.56 21.87
C MET A 13 -25.29 -14.80 21.88
N VAL A 14 -24.51 -13.86 22.41
CA VAL A 14 -23.23 -14.20 23.05
C VAL A 14 -23.13 -13.43 24.36
N THR A 15 -23.10 -14.21 25.42
CA THR A 15 -22.88 -13.84 26.81
C THR A 15 -21.56 -13.10 26.98
N LEU A 16 -21.61 -12.00 27.73
CA LEU A 16 -20.47 -11.23 28.19
C LEU A 16 -19.59 -12.11 29.11
N MET A 17 -18.36 -12.40 28.71
CA MET A 17 -17.29 -12.75 29.64
C MET A 17 -16.04 -11.94 29.33
N SER A 18 -15.55 -11.30 30.39
CA SER A 18 -14.40 -10.42 30.51
C SER A 18 -13.11 -10.96 29.89
N ALA A 19 -12.52 -10.19 28.98
CA ALA A 19 -11.10 -10.29 28.62
C ALA A 19 -10.56 -8.93 28.18
N THR A 20 -10.54 -7.96 29.09
CA THR A 20 -9.62 -6.83 28.98
C THR A 20 -8.20 -7.37 29.16
N MET A 21 -7.30 -7.10 28.20
CA MET A 21 -5.83 -7.24 28.22
C MET A 21 -5.15 -8.28 27.30
N PHE A 22 -5.84 -8.97 26.37
CA PHE A 22 -5.16 -9.86 25.38
C PHE A 22 -5.53 -9.64 23.91
N ALA A 23 -6.28 -8.57 23.58
CA ALA A 23 -6.71 -8.31 22.20
C ALA A 23 -5.65 -7.60 21.33
N GLY A 24 -4.54 -7.12 21.91
CA GLY A 24 -3.53 -6.32 21.17
C GLY A 24 -2.41 -7.11 20.49
N MET A 25 -2.17 -8.38 20.87
CA MET A 25 -1.11 -9.20 20.26
C MET A 25 -1.62 -10.15 19.17
N ALA A 26 -2.86 -10.64 19.28
CA ALA A 26 -3.41 -11.63 18.34
C ALA A 26 -3.88 -11.03 17.01
N THR A 27 -4.21 -9.73 16.96
CA THR A 27 -4.58 -9.05 15.72
C THR A 27 -3.38 -8.67 14.87
N VAL A 28 -2.24 -8.33 15.50
CA VAL A 28 -1.00 -7.97 14.81
C VAL A 28 -0.43 -9.17 14.05
N THR A 29 -0.46 -10.37 14.64
CA THR A 29 0.08 -11.58 14.00
C THR A 29 -0.72 -12.03 12.77
N ALA A 30 -2.04 -11.82 12.73
CA ALA A 30 -2.86 -12.28 11.62
C ALA A 30 -2.75 -11.38 10.36
N GLU A 31 -2.60 -10.06 10.54
CA GLU A 31 -2.39 -9.12 9.43
C GLU A 31 -0.93 -9.15 8.91
N GLU A 32 0.05 -9.35 9.79
CA GLU A 32 1.44 -9.64 9.39
C GLU A 32 1.52 -10.93 8.55
N ASP A 33 0.78 -11.98 8.91
CA ASP A 33 0.77 -13.26 8.19
C ASP A 33 0.17 -13.15 6.77
N GLU A 34 -0.89 -12.34 6.56
CA GLU A 34 -1.51 -12.16 5.24
C GLU A 34 -0.62 -11.34 4.29
N TYR A 35 0.02 -10.28 4.80
CA TYR A 35 1.00 -9.50 4.04
C TYR A 35 2.23 -10.33 3.66
N LEU A 36 2.83 -11.06 4.60
CA LEU A 36 4.00 -11.88 4.31
C LEU A 36 3.69 -13.01 3.33
N LYS A 37 2.45 -13.52 3.36
CA LYS A 37 1.95 -14.45 2.34
C LYS A 37 1.84 -13.77 0.97
N GLU A 38 1.28 -12.57 0.89
CA GLU A 38 1.19 -11.80 -0.35
C GLU A 38 2.58 -11.51 -0.93
N VAL A 39 3.55 -11.11 -0.10
CA VAL A 39 4.95 -10.92 -0.52
C VAL A 39 5.53 -12.22 -1.07
N LYS A 40 5.34 -13.33 -0.36
CA LYS A 40 5.86 -14.65 -0.74
C LYS A 40 5.31 -15.15 -2.08
N ASP A 41 4.07 -14.80 -2.40
CA ASP A 41 3.45 -15.15 -3.69
C ASP A 41 4.06 -14.37 -4.88
N HIS A 42 4.84 -13.32 -4.63
CA HIS A 42 5.40 -12.44 -5.66
C HIS A 42 6.93 -12.46 -5.78
N VAL A 43 7.66 -13.07 -4.83
CA VAL A 43 9.14 -13.16 -4.85
C VAL A 43 9.66 -14.53 -5.25
N THR A 44 10.91 -14.60 -5.72
CA THR A 44 11.60 -15.89 -5.88
C THR A 44 12.01 -16.48 -4.53
N PRO A 45 12.27 -17.80 -4.43
CA PRO A 45 12.75 -18.42 -3.20
C PRO A 45 14.03 -17.78 -2.64
N GLU A 46 14.95 -17.36 -3.51
CA GLU A 46 16.21 -16.72 -3.10
C GLU A 46 15.97 -15.32 -2.51
N GLN A 47 15.07 -14.54 -3.12
CA GLN A 47 14.65 -13.25 -2.59
C GLN A 47 13.93 -13.39 -1.25
N TRP A 48 13.16 -14.47 -1.07
CA TRP A 48 12.49 -14.77 0.19
C TRP A 48 13.48 -15.02 1.34
N VAL A 49 14.60 -15.73 1.09
CA VAL A 49 15.65 -15.93 2.11
C VAL A 49 16.26 -14.60 2.56
N GLU A 50 16.52 -13.66 1.63
CA GLU A 50 17.00 -12.32 1.98
C GLU A 50 15.98 -11.53 2.82
N ILE A 51 14.69 -11.64 2.49
CA ILE A 51 13.60 -11.01 3.24
C ILE A 51 13.45 -11.61 4.63
N GLU A 52 13.53 -12.95 4.75
CA GLU A 52 13.49 -13.65 6.04
C GLU A 52 14.65 -13.23 6.95
N ASP A 53 15.86 -13.11 6.40
CA ASP A 53 17.02 -12.62 7.15
C ASP A 53 16.83 -11.18 7.64
N LEU A 54 16.23 -10.30 6.83
CA LEU A 54 15.91 -8.93 7.24
C LEU A 54 14.87 -8.88 8.37
N ILE A 55 13.82 -9.70 8.28
CA ILE A 55 12.78 -9.81 9.32
C ILE A 55 13.39 -10.35 10.62
N ASN A 56 14.17 -11.44 10.53
CA ASN A 56 14.70 -12.15 11.69
C ASN A 56 15.81 -11.38 12.43
N ASN A 57 16.59 -10.57 11.72
CA ASN A 57 17.66 -9.78 12.33
C ASN A 57 17.17 -8.50 13.01
N ASN A 58 15.86 -8.20 12.97
CA ASN A 58 15.23 -7.10 13.69
C ASN A 58 15.92 -5.74 13.46
N GLU A 59 16.58 -5.58 12.30
CA GLU A 59 17.03 -4.29 11.81
C GLU A 59 15.75 -3.51 11.53
N LYS A 60 15.29 -2.76 12.53
CA LYS A 60 14.00 -2.06 12.56
C LYS A 60 13.73 -1.41 11.20
N SER A 61 12.99 -2.10 10.35
CA SER A 61 12.60 -1.56 9.05
C SER A 61 11.71 -0.37 9.34
N LEU A 62 12.24 0.81 9.06
CA LEU A 62 11.57 2.07 9.27
C LEU A 62 11.52 2.74 7.91
N LEU A 63 10.45 2.47 7.17
CA LEU A 63 10.25 3.18 5.93
C LEU A 63 10.04 4.65 6.25
N LYS A 64 10.82 5.48 5.58
CA LYS A 64 10.58 6.91 5.45
C LYS A 64 10.73 7.19 3.98
N ALA A 65 9.62 7.24 3.26
CA ALA A 65 9.64 7.53 1.85
C ALA A 65 9.82 9.04 1.61
N ASP A 66 10.47 9.40 0.52
CA ASP A 66 10.26 10.66 -0.18
C ASP A 66 9.63 10.29 -1.52
N LEU A 67 8.40 10.76 -1.74
CA LEU A 67 7.55 10.34 -2.84
C LEU A 67 7.31 11.49 -3.79
N THR A 68 7.65 11.30 -5.06
CA THR A 68 7.28 12.23 -6.13
C THR A 68 6.46 11.49 -7.17
N ILE A 69 5.43 12.14 -7.71
CA ILE A 69 4.59 11.60 -8.77
C ILE A 69 4.69 12.44 -10.03
N LYS A 70 4.70 11.80 -11.20
CA LYS A 70 4.62 12.45 -12.52
C LYS A 70 3.80 11.59 -13.49
N SER A 71 3.25 12.21 -14.52
CA SER A 71 2.67 11.50 -15.68
C SER A 71 3.66 11.43 -16.84
N PHE A 72 3.53 10.39 -17.65
CA PHE A 72 4.22 10.26 -18.93
C PHE A 72 3.51 9.24 -19.82
N THR A 73 3.63 9.42 -21.15
CA THR A 73 3.12 8.45 -22.13
C THR A 73 4.25 7.53 -22.56
N LYS A 74 4.05 6.20 -22.46
CA LYS A 74 5.00 5.21 -22.97
C LYS A 74 4.26 4.18 -23.80
N THR A 75 4.74 3.97 -25.03
CA THR A 75 4.18 2.99 -25.99
C THR A 75 2.69 3.19 -26.27
N GLY A 76 2.18 4.43 -26.17
CA GLY A 76 0.77 4.76 -26.39
C GLY A 76 -0.12 4.62 -25.15
N ASP A 77 0.42 4.15 -24.02
CA ASP A 77 -0.28 4.11 -22.74
C ASP A 77 0.18 5.25 -21.85
N ASP A 78 -0.78 5.96 -21.29
CA ASP A 78 -0.54 6.95 -20.26
C ASP A 78 -0.27 6.27 -18.91
N LYS A 79 0.76 6.76 -18.23
CA LYS A 79 1.25 6.17 -16.99
C LYS A 79 1.44 7.24 -15.93
N LEU A 80 1.19 6.83 -14.69
CA LEU A 80 1.72 7.47 -13.51
C LEU A 80 3.00 6.76 -13.10
N GLU A 81 4.05 7.53 -12.85
CA GLU A 81 5.26 7.08 -12.18
C GLU A 81 5.30 7.71 -10.79
N ALA A 82 5.55 6.90 -9.78
CA ALA A 82 5.93 7.36 -8.46
C ALA A 82 7.35 6.91 -8.14
N THR A 83 8.25 7.88 -7.96
CA THR A 83 9.62 7.63 -7.49
C THR A 83 9.60 7.59 -5.97
N VAL A 84 9.95 6.45 -5.40
CA VAL A 84 10.04 6.22 -3.96
C VAL A 84 11.49 6.21 -3.56
N LYS A 85 11.90 7.11 -2.67
CA LYS A 85 13.24 7.10 -2.06
C LYS A 85 13.17 6.72 -0.59
N ASN A 86 13.98 5.76 -0.14
CA ASN A 86 14.12 5.51 1.29
C ASN A 86 15.08 6.52 1.92
N ILE A 87 14.52 7.48 2.66
CA ILE A 87 15.25 8.51 3.42
C ILE A 87 15.29 8.19 4.93
N GLY A 88 14.97 6.95 5.30
CA GLY A 88 15.06 6.44 6.67
C GLY A 88 16.50 6.11 7.07
N ASP A 89 16.65 5.45 8.22
CA ASP A 89 17.91 4.98 8.78
C ASP A 89 18.05 3.44 8.72
N ALA A 90 17.04 2.76 8.17
CA ALA A 90 17.01 1.31 8.03
C ALA A 90 16.47 0.85 6.66
N TRP A 91 16.79 -0.38 6.30
CA TRP A 91 16.26 -1.01 5.09
C TRP A 91 14.74 -1.20 5.25
N ALA A 92 13.96 -0.69 4.29
CA ALA A 92 12.53 -0.96 4.22
C ALA A 92 12.28 -2.39 3.72
N LEU A 93 11.46 -3.16 4.45
CA LEU A 93 10.88 -4.42 3.99
C LEU A 93 10.10 -4.22 2.67
N PRO A 94 9.73 -5.31 1.97
CA PRO A 94 8.90 -5.22 0.78
C PRO A 94 7.65 -4.36 0.98
N PHE A 95 7.24 -3.59 -0.02
CA PHE A 95 6.04 -2.77 0.07
C PHE A 95 5.39 -2.59 -1.28
N SER A 96 4.22 -1.98 -1.31
CA SER A 96 3.57 -1.56 -2.54
C SER A 96 3.31 -0.07 -2.58
N THR A 97 3.12 0.46 -3.79
CA THR A 97 2.63 1.81 -4.05
C THR A 97 1.24 1.70 -4.69
N LEU A 98 0.24 2.31 -4.06
CA LEU A 98 -1.13 2.40 -4.59
C LEU A 98 -1.32 3.71 -5.33
N PHE A 99 -1.88 3.63 -6.53
CA PHE A 99 -2.19 4.78 -7.37
C PHE A 99 -3.70 4.99 -7.45
N LYS A 100 -4.11 6.25 -7.30
CA LYS A 100 -5.50 6.68 -7.47
C LYS A 100 -5.60 7.93 -8.33
N ILE A 101 -6.74 8.07 -8.98
CA ILE A 101 -7.14 9.27 -9.73
C ILE A 101 -8.48 9.78 -9.22
N TYR A 102 -8.74 11.07 -9.38
CA TYR A 102 -10.03 11.68 -9.02
C TYR A 102 -10.91 11.82 -10.25
N VAL A 103 -11.99 11.05 -10.30
CA VAL A 103 -12.95 11.03 -11.41
C VAL A 103 -14.36 11.13 -10.83
N ASP A 104 -15.20 11.99 -11.42
CA ASP A 104 -16.61 12.15 -11.05
C ASP A 104 -16.86 12.34 -9.54
N GLY A 105 -15.97 13.06 -8.88
CA GLY A 105 -16.08 13.36 -7.46
C GLY A 105 -15.54 12.28 -6.50
N THR A 106 -14.96 11.20 -7.03
CA THR A 106 -14.49 10.03 -6.25
C THR A 106 -13.05 9.66 -6.59
N TRP A 107 -12.32 9.13 -5.60
CA TRP A 107 -10.98 8.58 -5.82
C TRP A 107 -11.05 7.11 -6.27
N GLU A 108 -10.66 6.85 -7.51
CA GLU A 108 -10.64 5.52 -8.12
C GLU A 108 -9.24 4.94 -8.15
N SER A 109 -9.11 3.63 -7.90
CA SER A 109 -7.82 2.93 -7.92
C SER A 109 -7.45 2.54 -9.34
N VAL A 110 -6.27 2.94 -9.80
CA VAL A 110 -5.79 2.67 -11.18
C VAL A 110 -4.65 1.66 -11.23
N GLY A 111 -4.03 1.36 -10.09
CA GLY A 111 -3.03 0.32 -10.03
C GLY A 111 -2.34 0.21 -8.69
N ARG A 112 -1.62 -0.89 -8.53
CA ARG A 112 -0.70 -1.14 -7.43
C ARG A 112 0.55 -1.75 -8.03
N ASP A 113 1.71 -1.27 -7.60
CA ASP A 113 2.99 -1.81 -8.01
C ASP A 113 3.83 -2.15 -6.78
N TRP A 114 4.68 -3.18 -6.88
CA TRP A 114 5.35 -3.80 -5.75
C TRP A 114 6.86 -3.64 -5.81
N VAL A 115 7.44 -3.24 -4.68
CA VAL A 115 8.89 -3.20 -4.44
C VAL A 115 9.24 -4.41 -3.58
N LEU A 116 9.44 -5.54 -4.25
CA LEU A 116 9.49 -6.85 -3.60
C LEU A 116 10.84 -7.17 -2.95
N SER A 117 11.92 -6.50 -3.35
CA SER A 117 13.23 -6.62 -2.71
C SER A 117 13.38 -5.74 -1.46
N GLY A 118 12.32 -5.03 -1.08
CA GLY A 118 12.44 -3.88 -0.18
C GLY A 118 13.30 -2.77 -0.78
N LEU A 119 13.61 -1.74 0.03
CA LEU A 119 14.36 -0.57 -0.41
C LEU A 119 15.45 -0.17 0.59
N ARG A 120 16.72 -0.20 0.15
CA ARG A 120 17.88 0.19 0.98
C ARG A 120 17.90 1.69 1.24
N VAL A 121 18.47 2.10 2.37
CA VAL A 121 18.65 3.51 2.73
C VAL A 121 19.41 4.27 1.64
N GLY A 122 18.87 5.41 1.22
CA GLY A 122 19.46 6.29 0.21
C GLY A 122 19.16 5.89 -1.24
N TYR A 123 18.59 4.71 -1.48
CA TYR A 123 18.21 4.25 -2.80
C TYR A 123 16.81 4.74 -3.18
N SER A 124 16.57 4.81 -4.49
CA SER A 124 15.28 5.11 -5.10
C SER A 124 14.83 3.98 -6.00
N VAL A 125 13.52 3.81 -6.11
CA VAL A 125 12.85 2.90 -7.05
C VAL A 125 11.66 3.61 -7.68
N ASP A 126 11.45 3.41 -8.96
CA ASP A 126 10.29 3.92 -9.67
C ASP A 126 9.21 2.83 -9.72
N THR A 127 7.99 3.22 -9.37
CA THR A 127 6.79 2.37 -9.41
C THR A 127 5.77 2.95 -10.38
N TYR A 128 4.95 2.11 -11.01
CA TYR A 128 4.14 2.52 -12.16
C TYR A 128 2.69 2.03 -12.09
N SER A 129 1.78 2.82 -12.67
CA SER A 129 0.41 2.41 -12.95
C SER A 129 -0.02 2.93 -14.32
N ASN A 130 -0.74 2.10 -15.07
CA ASN A 130 -1.40 2.55 -16.29
C ASN A 130 -2.64 3.37 -15.91
N VAL A 131 -2.82 4.51 -16.56
CA VAL A 131 -4.01 5.35 -16.44
C VAL A 131 -4.81 5.21 -17.72
N ILE A 132 -6.07 4.77 -17.59
CA ILE A 132 -7.01 4.70 -18.70
C ILE A 132 -8.11 5.70 -18.40
N THR A 133 -7.92 6.93 -18.86
CA THR A 133 -8.89 8.02 -18.66
C THR A 133 -9.10 8.75 -19.97
N ASP A 134 -10.33 9.24 -20.17
CA ASP A 134 -10.58 10.19 -21.24
C ASP A 134 -9.80 11.49 -20.97
N THR A 135 -9.31 12.11 -22.04
CA THR A 135 -8.36 13.23 -22.01
C THR A 135 -8.79 14.36 -21.06
N GLY A 136 -7.87 14.89 -20.26
CA GLY A 136 -8.17 16.03 -19.38
C GLY A 136 -7.18 16.20 -18.22
N GLU A 137 -7.34 17.29 -17.47
CA GLU A 137 -6.65 17.49 -16.19
C GLU A 137 -7.29 16.61 -15.11
N ILE A 138 -6.48 15.76 -14.49
CA ILE A 138 -6.92 14.77 -13.50
C ILE A 138 -6.04 14.89 -12.26
N ASP A 139 -6.69 15.04 -11.10
CA ASP A 139 -5.99 14.96 -9.82
C ASP A 139 -5.59 13.51 -9.55
N CYS A 140 -4.31 13.32 -9.27
CA CYS A 140 -3.69 12.03 -9.06
C CYS A 140 -3.09 11.96 -7.67
N TRP A 141 -3.04 10.74 -7.14
CA TRP A 141 -2.57 10.43 -5.81
C TRP A 141 -1.77 9.12 -5.85
N ALA A 142 -0.62 9.10 -5.21
CA ALA A 142 0.13 7.88 -4.94
C ALA A 142 0.39 7.76 -3.44
N LYS A 143 0.25 6.54 -2.92
CA LYS A 143 0.63 6.21 -1.53
C LYS A 143 1.51 4.98 -1.48
N VAL A 144 2.68 5.14 -0.90
CA VAL A 144 3.59 4.05 -0.54
C VAL A 144 3.10 3.39 0.75
N ASN A 145 3.28 2.08 0.86
CA ASN A 145 2.84 1.27 2.00
C ASN A 145 1.37 1.51 2.36
N PRO A 146 0.43 1.38 1.40
CA PRO A 146 -0.97 1.76 1.60
C PRO A 146 -1.67 0.94 2.70
N THR A 147 -1.17 -0.27 2.97
CA THR A 147 -1.63 -1.23 3.96
C THR A 147 -0.97 -1.07 5.33
N GLU A 148 -0.01 -0.15 5.49
CA GLU A 148 0.67 0.15 6.76
C GLU A 148 1.34 -1.09 7.40
N ASN A 149 1.80 -2.03 6.57
CA ASN A 149 2.37 -3.31 7.03
C ASN A 149 3.89 -3.27 7.22
N VAL A 150 4.57 -2.32 6.59
CA VAL A 150 5.94 -1.96 6.93
C VAL A 150 5.91 -0.91 8.04
N PRO A 151 6.57 -1.11 9.20
CA PRO A 151 6.65 -0.09 10.23
C PRO A 151 7.36 1.17 9.71
N GLU A 152 6.87 2.34 10.13
CA GLU A 152 7.33 3.63 9.61
C GLU A 152 7.58 4.63 10.74
N ILE A 153 8.62 5.46 10.61
CA ILE A 153 8.85 6.58 11.56
C ILE A 153 7.77 7.64 11.40
N THR A 154 7.28 7.82 10.17
CA THR A 154 6.25 8.79 9.81
C THR A 154 5.62 8.42 8.48
N THR A 155 4.29 8.47 8.42
CA THR A 155 3.53 8.22 7.19
C THR A 155 3.31 9.48 6.34
N LYS A 156 3.66 10.66 6.87
CA LYS A 156 3.38 11.96 6.24
C LYS A 156 4.00 12.13 4.84
N ASN A 157 5.13 11.48 4.58
CA ASN A 157 5.84 11.62 3.31
C ASN A 157 5.52 10.49 2.32
N ASN A 158 4.64 9.56 2.70
CA ASN A 158 4.31 8.41 1.87
C ASN A 158 3.22 8.72 0.87
N VAL A 159 2.73 9.96 0.85
CA VAL A 159 1.65 10.41 -0.02
C VAL A 159 2.17 11.53 -0.90
N ALA A 160 1.93 11.40 -2.20
CA ALA A 160 2.19 12.43 -3.19
C ALA A 160 0.93 12.66 -4.01
N THR A 161 0.65 13.92 -4.32
CA THR A 161 -0.48 14.34 -5.16
C THR A 161 -0.01 15.26 -6.25
N GLY A 162 -0.67 15.23 -7.40
CA GLY A 162 -0.43 16.18 -8.48
C GLY A 162 -1.59 16.17 -9.47
N THR A 163 -1.79 17.28 -10.17
CA THR A 163 -2.77 17.38 -11.26
C THR A 163 -2.02 17.21 -12.58
N PHE A 164 -2.45 16.25 -13.40
CA PHE A 164 -1.77 15.90 -14.65
C PHE A 164 -2.74 15.86 -15.82
N THR A 165 -2.24 16.17 -17.01
CA THR A 165 -2.97 15.97 -18.26
C THR A 165 -2.55 14.63 -18.87
N PHE A 166 -3.54 13.85 -19.28
CA PHE A 166 -3.41 12.62 -20.06
C PHE A 166 -4.10 12.84 -21.42
#